data_AF-A0A1Q4E9Z0-F1
#
_entry.id   AF-A0A1Q4E9Z0-F1
#
_cell.length_a   1.000
_cell.length_b   1.000
_cell.length_c   1.000
_cell.angle_alpha   90.00
_cell.angle_beta   90.00
_cell.angle_gamma   90.00
#
_symmetry.space_group_name_H-M   'P 1'
#
loop_
_entity.id
_entity.type
_entity.pdbx_description
1 polymer ?
#
loop_
_entity_poly.entity_id
_entity_poly.type
_entity_poly.pdbx_seq_one_letter_code
_entity_poly.pdbx_strand_id
1 'polypeptide(L)'
;MRAERTIRLVAPAGKQERAALSWPAGEGGGTMFKPIAHNLQRLTRFSGRDTRETFWPYAVTLLVLALAASALVAMPPMLETMAKMQRFAVEHPDQATVRQGPGSYSIQIQGSHPELMPDLHGMLPGMAIILLVFVALVAAAVVRRLHDRGTSGAWALPPLVFLAIGMALTPRLLDVRHGGPDLSLLPLLFVNNLLYLAALGWLAILLMRDGTIGPNRHGEDPTPAEVRQRRRSPPRPRD
;
A
#
# COMPACT_ATOMS: atom_id res chain seq x y z
N MET A 1 55.94 -19.93 61.57
CA MET A 1 54.76 -19.77 62.42
C MET A 1 54.26 -18.34 62.32
N ARG A 2 52.93 -18.21 62.20
CA ARG A 2 52.03 -17.06 62.43
C ARG A 2 52.33 -15.68 61.83
N ALA A 3 51.41 -15.31 60.95
CA ALA A 3 51.03 -13.96 60.57
C ALA A 3 50.35 -13.21 61.72
N GLU A 4 50.50 -11.89 61.75
CA GLU A 4 49.49 -10.99 62.29
C GLU A 4 49.09 -9.97 61.22
N ARG A 5 47.77 -9.93 60.98
CA ARG A 5 47.07 -8.96 60.13
C ARG A 5 46.90 -7.67 60.91
N THR A 6 47.05 -6.53 60.23
CA THR A 6 46.34 -5.30 60.59
C THR A 6 45.67 -4.77 59.33
N ILE A 7 44.34 -4.65 59.38
CA ILE A 7 43.48 -4.17 58.29
C ILE A 7 43.46 -2.64 58.34
N ARG A 8 43.67 -1.97 57.21
CA ARG A 8 43.19 -0.61 56.96
C ARG A 8 42.35 -0.60 55.69
N LEU A 9 41.08 -0.25 55.84
CA LEU A 9 40.17 0.11 54.74
C LEU A 9 40.69 1.38 54.08
N VAL A 10 40.94 1.34 52.78
CA VAL A 10 41.13 2.53 51.93
C VAL A 10 40.29 2.32 50.67
N ALA A 11 39.21 3.09 50.55
CA ALA A 11 38.42 3.19 49.32
C ALA A 11 39.21 4.03 48.29
N PRO A 12 39.38 3.57 47.03
CA PRO A 12 40.10 4.34 46.04
C PRO A 12 39.21 5.39 45.37
N ALA A 13 39.89 6.47 44.99
CA ALA A 13 39.39 7.72 44.47
C ALA A 13 38.54 7.58 43.19
N GLY A 14 37.56 8.47 43.08
CA GLY A 14 36.70 8.61 41.92
C GLY A 14 37.47 8.87 40.64
N LYS A 15 37.40 7.91 39.71
CA LYS A 15 37.59 8.16 38.29
C LYS A 15 36.25 8.59 37.73
N GLN A 16 36.19 9.82 37.22
CA GLN A 16 35.09 10.27 36.38
C GLN A 16 35.07 9.41 35.11
N GLU A 17 34.24 8.37 35.12
CA GLU A 17 33.73 7.80 33.90
C GLU A 17 32.89 8.88 33.22
N ARG A 18 33.51 9.56 32.26
CA ARG A 18 32.75 10.17 31.17
C ARG A 18 31.98 9.04 30.52
N ALA A 19 30.73 8.88 30.94
CA ALA A 19 29.72 8.18 30.20
C ALA A 19 29.70 8.83 28.80
N ALA A 20 30.46 8.24 27.88
CA ALA A 20 30.24 8.41 26.47
C ALA A 20 28.85 7.84 26.23
N LEU A 21 27.85 8.71 26.35
CA LEU A 21 26.54 8.52 25.76
C LEU A 21 26.73 8.57 24.25
N SER A 22 27.45 7.59 23.68
CA SER A 22 27.38 7.31 22.26
C SER A 22 26.00 6.75 22.04
N TRP A 23 25.07 7.63 21.71
CA TRP A 23 23.81 7.25 21.10
C TRP A 23 24.16 6.32 19.94
N PRO A 24 23.64 5.07 19.89
CA PRO A 24 23.85 4.23 18.73
C PRO A 24 23.29 5.00 17.54
N ALA A 25 24.16 5.42 16.63
CA ALA A 25 23.78 6.04 15.38
C ALA A 25 22.68 5.15 14.76
N GLY A 26 21.51 5.74 14.54
CA GLY A 26 20.31 4.99 14.20
C GLY A 26 20.50 4.11 12.96
N GLU A 27 20.63 2.81 13.17
CA GLU A 27 20.52 1.79 12.11
C GLU A 27 19.09 1.72 11.50
N GLY A 28 18.14 2.49 12.02
CA GLY A 28 16.75 2.53 11.56
C GLY A 28 16.51 3.34 10.29
N GLY A 29 17.34 4.33 9.96
CA GLY A 29 17.11 5.22 8.81
C GLY A 29 17.55 4.63 7.47
N GLY A 30 18.70 3.94 7.46
CA GLY A 30 19.28 3.35 6.23
C GLY A 30 18.68 2.00 5.82
N THR A 31 17.81 1.41 6.65
CA THR A 31 17.20 0.09 6.41
C THR A 31 15.85 0.17 5.69
N MET A 32 15.06 1.23 5.91
CA MET A 32 13.74 1.38 5.30
C MET A 32 13.79 1.66 3.79
N PHE A 33 14.79 2.42 3.31
CA PHE A 33 14.90 2.80 1.90
C PHE A 33 15.56 1.74 1.02
N LYS A 34 16.29 0.78 1.59
CA LYS A 34 16.98 -0.29 0.85
C LYS A 34 16.01 -1.13 0.00
N PRO A 35 14.87 -1.63 0.53
CA PRO A 35 13.86 -2.31 -0.27
C PRO A 35 13.31 -1.49 -1.43
N ILE A 36 13.15 -0.18 -1.24
CA ILE A 36 12.60 0.72 -2.25
C ILE A 36 13.61 0.89 -3.39
N ALA A 37 14.85 1.27 -3.07
CA ALA A 37 15.92 1.41 -4.06
C ALA A 37 16.19 0.10 -4.81
N HIS A 38 16.19 -1.04 -4.11
CA HIS A 38 16.37 -2.37 -4.72
C HIS A 38 15.32 -2.67 -5.79
N ASN A 39 14.05 -2.43 -5.50
CA ASN A 39 12.97 -2.71 -6.46
C ASN A 39 12.96 -1.70 -7.61
N LEU A 40 13.26 -0.42 -7.36
CA LEU A 40 13.36 0.60 -8.40
C LEU A 40 14.50 0.32 -9.39
N GLN A 41 15.65 -0.17 -8.91
CA GLN A 41 16.76 -0.59 -9.78
C GLN A 41 16.43 -1.84 -10.61
N ARG A 42 15.37 -2.57 -10.25
CA ARG A 42 14.96 -3.85 -10.85
C ARG A 42 13.56 -3.79 -11.44
N LEU A 43 13.06 -2.61 -11.82
CA LEU A 43 11.70 -2.43 -12.34
C LEU A 43 11.37 -3.33 -13.53
N THR A 44 12.34 -3.56 -14.41
CA THR A 44 12.16 -4.39 -15.62
C THR A 44 12.69 -5.82 -15.46
N ARG A 45 13.26 -6.16 -14.31
CA ARG A 45 13.91 -7.45 -14.08
C ARG A 45 12.97 -8.47 -13.43
N PHE A 46 12.23 -9.21 -14.23
CA PHE A 46 11.28 -10.22 -13.74
C PHE A 46 11.93 -11.50 -13.18
N SER A 47 13.23 -11.70 -13.40
CA SER A 47 13.97 -12.86 -12.89
C SER A 47 14.49 -12.64 -11.46
N GLY A 48 14.70 -13.75 -10.74
CA GLY A 48 15.19 -13.76 -9.36
C GLY A 48 14.07 -13.86 -8.33
N ARG A 49 14.45 -13.68 -7.07
CA ARG A 49 13.62 -13.90 -5.88
C ARG A 49 13.71 -12.72 -4.93
N ASP A 50 12.58 -12.31 -4.38
CA ASP A 50 12.51 -11.28 -3.34
C ASP A 50 11.83 -11.82 -2.07
N THR A 51 12.41 -11.51 -0.91
CA THR A 51 11.81 -11.83 0.40
C THR A 51 10.62 -10.93 0.70
N ARG A 52 9.77 -11.35 1.63
CA ARG A 52 8.64 -10.53 2.13
C ARG A 52 9.11 -9.19 2.71
N GLU A 53 10.28 -9.17 3.35
CA GLU A 53 10.88 -7.96 3.94
C GLU A 53 11.37 -6.97 2.88
N THR A 54 11.68 -7.45 1.67
CA THR A 54 12.04 -6.59 0.54
C THR A 54 10.81 -6.15 -0.25
N PHE A 55 9.82 -7.04 -0.36
CA PHE A 55 8.60 -6.80 -1.13
C PHE A 55 7.63 -5.82 -0.45
N TRP A 56 7.25 -6.08 0.81
CA TRP A 56 6.15 -5.35 1.46
C TRP A 56 6.42 -3.86 1.69
N PRO A 57 7.60 -3.43 2.17
CA PRO A 57 7.87 -1.99 2.30
C PRO A 57 7.72 -1.25 0.97
N TYR A 58 8.22 -1.83 -0.12
CA TYR A 58 8.08 -1.26 -1.46
C TYR A 58 6.61 -1.23 -1.92
N ALA A 59 5.90 -2.36 -1.82
CA ALA A 59 4.51 -2.46 -2.25
C ALA A 59 3.57 -1.52 -1.48
N VAL A 60 3.76 -1.40 -0.15
CA VAL A 60 2.98 -0.49 0.70
C VAL A 60 3.30 0.97 0.36
N THR A 61 4.57 1.31 0.16
CA THR A 61 4.93 2.68 -0.28
C THR A 61 4.25 3.04 -1.59
N LEU A 62 4.31 2.16 -2.61
CA LEU A 62 3.62 2.39 -3.88
C LEU A 62 2.10 2.51 -3.71
N LEU A 63 1.50 1.70 -2.84
CA LEU A 63 0.07 1.73 -2.57
C LEU A 63 -0.33 3.08 -1.96
N VAL A 64 0.40 3.56 -0.95
CA VAL A 64 0.15 4.86 -0.33
C VAL A 64 0.30 6.00 -1.34
N LEU A 65 1.33 5.95 -2.20
CA LEU A 65 1.52 6.94 -3.26
C LEU A 65 0.39 6.91 -4.30
N ALA A 66 -0.06 5.72 -4.69
CA ALA A 66 -1.18 5.56 -5.63
C ALA A 66 -2.50 6.07 -5.03
N LEU A 67 -2.75 5.83 -3.74
CA LEU A 67 -3.91 6.36 -3.03
C LEU A 67 -3.87 7.89 -2.93
N ALA A 68 -2.71 8.47 -2.60
CA ALA A 68 -2.52 9.91 -2.56
C ALA A 68 -2.71 10.55 -3.94
N ALA A 69 -2.13 9.96 -5.00
CA ALA A 69 -2.31 10.43 -6.37
C ALA A 69 -3.78 10.34 -6.81
N SER A 70 -4.48 9.27 -6.44
CA SER A 70 -5.90 9.10 -6.76
C SER A 70 -6.77 10.14 -6.05
N ALA A 71 -6.46 10.47 -4.79
CA ALA A 71 -7.13 11.53 -4.05
C ALA A 71 -6.90 12.91 -4.69
N LEU A 72 -5.68 13.18 -5.16
CA LEU A 72 -5.35 14.42 -5.87
C LEU A 72 -6.10 14.54 -7.21
N VAL A 73 -6.29 13.45 -7.95
CA VAL A 73 -7.08 13.44 -9.19
C VAL A 73 -8.58 13.63 -8.91
N ALA A 74 -9.09 13.06 -7.81
CA ALA A 74 -10.50 13.17 -7.44
C ALA A 74 -10.86 14.54 -6.81
N MET A 75 -9.87 15.27 -6.29
CA MET A 75 -10.09 16.52 -5.55
C MET A 75 -10.71 17.64 -6.41
N PRO A 76 -10.20 17.98 -7.61
CA PRO A 76 -10.76 19.09 -8.38
C PRO A 76 -12.24 18.90 -8.77
N PRO A 77 -12.67 17.74 -9.32
CA PRO A 77 -14.09 17.50 -9.59
C PRO A 77 -14.97 17.57 -8.35
N MET A 78 -14.45 17.12 -7.19
CA MET A 78 -15.16 17.22 -5.92
C MET A 78 -15.36 18.68 -5.49
N LEU A 79 -14.32 19.51 -5.59
CA LEU A 79 -14.40 20.95 -5.29
C LEU A 79 -15.37 21.66 -6.24
N GLU A 80 -15.37 21.28 -7.51
CA GLU A 80 -16.30 21.81 -8.51
C GLU A 80 -17.75 21.44 -8.17
N THR A 81 -18.02 20.19 -7.81
CA THR A 81 -19.35 19.74 -7.34
C THR A 81 -19.79 20.49 -6.09
N MET A 82 -18.90 20.72 -5.12
CA MET A 82 -19.23 21.52 -3.93
C MET A 82 -19.61 22.96 -4.31
N ALA A 83 -18.89 23.58 -5.24
CA ALA A 83 -19.21 24.91 -5.74
C ALA A 83 -20.56 24.94 -6.50
N LYS A 84 -20.86 23.91 -7.31
CA LYS A 84 -22.15 23.77 -8.00
C LYS A 84 -23.31 23.63 -7.02
N MET A 85 -23.17 22.78 -6.00
CA MET A 85 -24.19 22.59 -4.96
C MET A 85 -24.47 23.88 -4.17
N GLN A 86 -23.43 24.66 -3.86
CA GLN A 86 -23.59 25.95 -3.20
C GLN A 86 -24.35 26.96 -4.06
N ARG A 87 -24.02 27.06 -5.35
CA ARG A 87 -24.74 27.95 -6.29
C ARG A 87 -26.20 27.54 -6.44
N PHE A 88 -26.45 26.26 -6.64
CA PHE A 88 -27.81 25.72 -6.74
C PHE A 88 -28.64 26.05 -5.50
N ALA A 89 -28.07 25.93 -4.30
CA ALA A 89 -28.78 26.24 -3.06
C ALA A 89 -29.15 27.72 -2.91
N VAL A 90 -28.33 28.63 -3.47
CA VAL A 90 -28.62 30.07 -3.48
C VAL A 90 -29.68 30.40 -4.54
N GLU A 91 -29.62 29.77 -5.70
CA GLU A 91 -30.53 30.00 -6.83
C GLU A 91 -31.92 29.36 -6.62
N HIS A 92 -31.99 28.24 -5.88
CA HIS A 92 -33.21 27.48 -5.61
C HIS A 92 -33.43 27.27 -4.09
N PRO A 93 -33.71 28.35 -3.34
CA PRO A 93 -33.90 28.28 -1.88
C PRO A 93 -35.14 27.47 -1.46
N ASP A 94 -36.08 27.24 -2.39
CA ASP A 94 -37.25 26.38 -2.23
C ASP A 94 -36.92 24.88 -2.33
N GLN A 95 -35.83 24.53 -3.00
CA GLN A 95 -35.41 23.14 -3.25
C GLN A 95 -34.16 22.74 -2.45
N ALA A 96 -33.55 23.68 -1.73
CA ALA A 96 -32.35 23.46 -0.94
C ALA A 96 -32.53 23.89 0.51
N THR A 97 -32.35 22.94 1.43
CA THR A 97 -32.29 23.22 2.86
C THR A 97 -30.83 23.34 3.28
N VAL A 98 -30.38 24.55 3.59
CA VAL A 98 -29.04 24.81 4.12
C VAL A 98 -29.11 24.86 5.65
N ARG A 99 -28.38 23.95 6.33
CA ARG A 99 -28.20 24.01 7.79
C ARG A 99 -26.76 24.37 8.10
N GLN A 100 -26.59 25.44 8.86
CA GLN A 100 -25.29 25.93 9.31
C GLN A 100 -25.27 25.93 10.84
N GLY A 101 -24.40 25.12 11.43
CA GLY A 101 -24.17 25.03 12.87
C GLY A 101 -22.74 25.43 13.25
N PRO A 102 -22.41 25.52 14.56
CA PRO A 102 -21.05 25.76 15.02
C PRO A 102 -20.12 24.61 14.57
N GLY A 103 -19.51 24.75 13.39
CA GLY A 103 -18.64 23.75 12.78
C GLY A 103 -19.31 22.77 11.80
N SER A 104 -20.60 22.92 11.47
CA SER A 104 -21.27 22.07 10.49
C SER A 104 -21.90 22.89 9.36
N TYR A 105 -21.68 22.47 8.13
CA TYR A 105 -22.32 23.01 6.94
C TYR A 105 -22.88 21.85 6.13
N SER A 106 -24.20 21.73 6.07
CA SER A 106 -24.87 20.68 5.30
C SER A 106 -25.88 21.31 4.35
N ILE A 107 -25.74 21.03 3.06
CA ILE A 107 -26.72 21.38 2.03
C ILE A 107 -27.51 20.09 1.74
N GLN A 108 -28.82 20.14 1.92
CA GLN A 108 -29.71 19.06 1.52
C GLN A 108 -30.56 19.53 0.35
N ILE A 109 -30.31 18.94 -0.83
CA ILE A 109 -31.00 19.30 -2.07
C ILE A 109 -32.10 18.26 -2.31
N GLN A 110 -33.31 18.73 -2.58
CA GLN A 110 -34.50 17.91 -2.75
C GLN A 110 -34.70 17.59 -4.23
N GLY A 111 -34.87 16.31 -4.57
CA GLY A 111 -35.01 15.87 -5.95
C GLY A 111 -33.71 15.27 -6.53
N SER A 112 -33.78 14.85 -7.80
CA SER A 112 -32.65 14.27 -8.53
C SER A 112 -32.01 15.32 -9.43
N HIS A 113 -30.80 15.74 -9.08
CA HIS A 113 -30.03 16.77 -9.78
C HIS A 113 -28.75 16.18 -10.41
N PRO A 114 -28.86 15.47 -11.55
CA PRO A 114 -27.71 14.86 -12.22
C PRO A 114 -26.63 15.89 -12.62
N GLU A 115 -26.99 17.15 -12.83
CA GLU A 115 -26.10 18.27 -13.13
C GLU A 115 -25.13 18.61 -11.98
N LEU A 116 -25.45 18.22 -10.75
CA LEU A 116 -24.60 18.41 -9.58
C LEU A 116 -23.59 17.27 -9.39
N MET A 117 -23.75 16.16 -10.12
CA MET A 117 -22.83 15.03 -10.01
C MET A 117 -21.45 15.41 -10.56
N PRO A 118 -20.36 14.89 -9.96
CA PRO A 118 -19.02 15.06 -10.50
C PRO A 118 -18.94 14.50 -11.92
N ASP A 119 -18.16 15.13 -12.80
CA ASP A 119 -17.87 14.55 -14.12
C ASP A 119 -16.95 13.33 -13.97
N LEU A 120 -17.57 12.15 -13.82
CA LEU A 120 -16.86 10.89 -13.70
C LEU A 120 -16.07 10.56 -14.98
N HIS A 121 -16.56 10.96 -16.17
CA HIS A 121 -15.88 10.67 -17.42
C HIS A 121 -14.54 11.40 -17.54
N GLY A 122 -14.45 12.64 -17.06
CA GLY A 122 -13.19 13.38 -16.98
C GLY A 122 -12.19 12.79 -15.97
N MET A 123 -12.69 12.19 -14.87
CA MET A 123 -11.87 11.63 -13.81
C MET A 123 -11.29 10.24 -14.13
N LEU A 124 -12.08 9.39 -14.81
CA LEU A 124 -11.74 7.98 -15.04
C LEU A 124 -10.38 7.76 -15.76
N PRO A 125 -9.99 8.51 -16.81
CA PRO A 125 -8.70 8.34 -17.45
C PRO A 125 -7.51 8.60 -16.51
N GLY A 126 -7.60 9.64 -15.67
CA GLY A 126 -6.56 9.97 -14.70
C GLY A 126 -6.36 8.86 -13.66
N MET A 127 -7.47 8.32 -13.13
CA MET A 127 -7.42 7.16 -12.23
C MET A 127 -6.87 5.91 -12.91
N ALA A 128 -7.24 5.66 -14.17
CA ALA A 128 -6.73 4.53 -14.94
C ALA A 128 -5.22 4.62 -15.17
N ILE A 129 -4.70 5.81 -15.49
CA ILE A 129 -3.25 6.03 -15.63
C ILE A 129 -2.52 5.74 -14.33
N ILE A 130 -3.00 6.27 -13.20
CA ILE A 130 -2.38 6.02 -11.88
C ILE A 130 -2.33 4.52 -11.59
N LEU A 131 -3.44 3.82 -11.83
CA LEU A 131 -3.50 2.39 -11.59
C LEU A 131 -2.56 1.61 -12.50
N LEU A 132 -2.49 1.94 -13.79
CA LEU A 132 -1.57 1.32 -14.74
C LEU A 132 -0.11 1.53 -14.33
N VAL A 133 0.24 2.73 -13.90
CA VAL A 133 1.57 3.04 -13.37
C VAL A 133 1.86 2.23 -12.11
N PHE A 134 0.92 2.15 -11.17
CA PHE A 134 1.07 1.32 -9.97
C PHE A 134 1.29 -0.15 -10.31
N VAL A 135 0.48 -0.72 -11.21
CA VAL A 135 0.62 -2.10 -11.69
C VAL A 135 1.99 -2.31 -12.34
N ALA A 136 2.43 -1.39 -13.20
CA ALA A 136 3.73 -1.49 -13.87
C ALA A 136 4.89 -1.46 -12.86
N LEU A 137 4.83 -0.57 -11.86
CA LEU A 137 5.88 -0.42 -10.84
C LEU A 137 5.97 -1.64 -9.91
N VAL A 138 4.85 -2.31 -9.63
CA VAL A 138 4.82 -3.47 -8.72
C VAL A 138 5.00 -4.81 -9.46
N ALA A 139 4.77 -4.87 -10.77
CA ALA A 139 4.71 -6.11 -11.54
C ALA A 139 5.95 -7.01 -11.37
N ALA A 140 7.15 -6.46 -11.59
CA ALA A 140 8.37 -7.25 -11.48
C ALA A 140 8.64 -7.72 -10.03
N ALA A 141 8.30 -6.90 -9.03
CA ALA A 141 8.43 -7.26 -7.62
C ALA A 141 7.46 -8.39 -7.22
N VAL A 142 6.21 -8.34 -7.71
CA VAL A 142 5.22 -9.42 -7.51
C VAL A 142 5.72 -10.73 -8.11
N VAL A 143 6.24 -10.69 -9.34
CA VAL A 143 6.79 -11.87 -10.01
C VAL A 143 7.97 -12.46 -9.23
N ARG A 144 8.94 -11.64 -8.79
CA ARG A 144 10.06 -12.10 -7.95
C ARG A 144 9.60 -12.64 -6.59
N ARG A 145 8.52 -12.10 -6.02
CA ARG A 145 7.92 -12.64 -4.78
C ARG A 145 7.26 -14.00 -5.00
N LEU A 146 6.56 -14.19 -6.11
CA LEU A 146 5.99 -15.48 -6.49
C LEU A 146 7.08 -16.52 -6.79
N HIS A 147 8.16 -16.10 -7.46
CA HIS A 147 9.34 -16.92 -7.70
C HIS A 147 10.03 -17.37 -6.42
N ASP A 148 10.04 -16.53 -5.37
CA ASP A 148 10.59 -16.93 -4.07
C ASP A 148 9.88 -18.16 -3.47
N ARG A 149 8.62 -18.36 -3.86
CA ARG A 149 7.82 -19.53 -3.47
C ARG A 149 7.89 -20.69 -4.45
N GLY A 150 8.72 -20.57 -5.50
CA GLY A 150 8.80 -21.56 -6.56
C GLY A 150 7.58 -21.60 -7.49
N THR A 151 6.66 -20.63 -7.40
CA THR A 151 5.48 -20.55 -8.27
C THR A 151 5.73 -19.65 -9.47
N SER A 152 5.01 -19.87 -10.57
CA SER A 152 5.09 -19.01 -11.76
C SER A 152 4.58 -17.59 -11.47
N GLY A 153 5.19 -16.59 -12.09
CA GLY A 153 4.66 -15.22 -12.11
C GLY A 153 3.26 -15.09 -12.72
N ALA A 154 2.83 -16.07 -13.53
CA ALA A 154 1.50 -16.11 -14.14
C ALA A 154 0.35 -16.09 -13.11
N TRP A 155 0.61 -16.47 -11.86
CA TRP A 155 -0.38 -16.37 -10.77
C TRP A 155 -0.79 -14.93 -10.43
N ALA A 156 -0.08 -13.92 -10.94
CA ALA A 156 -0.46 -12.52 -10.85
C ALA A 156 -1.45 -12.06 -11.94
N LEU A 157 -1.68 -12.86 -13.00
CA LEU A 157 -2.55 -12.48 -14.12
C LEU A 157 -4.05 -12.44 -13.80
N PRO A 158 -4.64 -13.37 -13.01
CA PRO A 158 -6.08 -13.37 -12.76
C PRO A 158 -6.66 -12.03 -12.28
N PRO A 159 -6.09 -11.33 -11.27
CA PRO A 159 -6.62 -10.03 -10.88
C PRO A 159 -6.48 -8.97 -11.99
N LEU A 160 -5.46 -9.04 -12.85
CA LEU A 160 -5.30 -8.10 -13.98
C LEU A 160 -6.36 -8.31 -15.06
N VAL A 161 -6.77 -9.55 -15.31
CA VAL A 161 -7.85 -9.86 -16.27
C VAL A 161 -9.17 -9.28 -15.78
N PHE A 162 -9.55 -9.53 -14.53
CA PHE A 162 -10.79 -8.99 -13.97
C PHE A 162 -10.76 -7.45 -13.82
N LEU A 163 -9.58 -6.89 -13.55
CA LEU A 163 -9.38 -5.44 -13.54
C LEU A 163 -9.60 -4.85 -14.94
N ALA A 164 -9.05 -5.46 -15.99
CA ALA A 164 -9.21 -5.01 -17.37
C ALA A 164 -10.68 -5.08 -17.82
N ILE A 165 -11.41 -6.15 -17.45
CA ILE A 165 -12.85 -6.28 -17.69
C ILE A 165 -13.61 -5.15 -16.99
N GLY A 166 -13.31 -4.88 -15.71
CA GLY A 166 -13.91 -3.78 -14.96
C GLY A 166 -13.66 -2.43 -15.63
N MET A 167 -12.41 -2.14 -15.99
CA MET A 167 -12.02 -0.91 -16.69
C MET A 167 -12.76 -0.72 -18.03
N ALA A 168 -13.03 -1.81 -18.76
CA ALA A 168 -13.71 -1.76 -20.04
C ALA A 168 -15.24 -1.57 -19.90
N LEU A 169 -15.84 -2.13 -18.85
CA LEU A 169 -17.30 -2.17 -18.69
C LEU A 169 -17.85 -1.06 -17.79
N THR A 170 -17.12 -0.61 -16.77
CA THR A 170 -17.57 0.45 -15.86
C THR A 170 -17.91 1.77 -16.57
N PRO A 171 -17.14 2.27 -17.55
CA PRO A 171 -17.52 3.48 -18.28
C PRO A 171 -18.85 3.34 -19.04
N ARG A 172 -19.19 2.12 -19.47
CA ARG A 172 -20.48 1.84 -20.15
C ARG A 172 -21.64 1.80 -19.15
N LEU A 173 -21.43 1.22 -17.97
CA LEU A 173 -22.41 1.26 -16.88
C LEU A 173 -22.76 2.70 -16.49
N LEU A 174 -21.75 3.57 -16.42
CA LEU A 174 -21.88 4.95 -15.96
C LEU A 174 -22.20 5.94 -17.09
N ASP A 175 -22.40 5.46 -18.32
CA ASP A 175 -22.65 6.34 -19.46
C ASP A 175 -24.05 6.95 -19.38
N VAL A 176 -24.12 8.16 -18.85
CA VAL A 176 -25.36 8.93 -18.74
C VAL A 176 -25.78 9.59 -20.05
N ARG A 177 -24.93 9.56 -21.10
CA ARG A 177 -25.21 10.22 -22.40
C ARG A 177 -26.29 9.52 -23.21
N HIS A 178 -26.69 8.31 -22.83
CA HIS A 178 -27.65 7.48 -23.58
C HIS A 178 -28.96 7.23 -22.82
N GLY A 179 -29.34 8.12 -21.90
CA GLY A 179 -30.62 8.05 -21.18
C GLY A 179 -30.53 7.49 -19.74
N GLY A 180 -29.32 7.42 -19.18
CA GLY A 180 -29.06 6.94 -17.82
C GLY A 180 -28.13 5.72 -17.78
N PRO A 181 -27.69 5.31 -16.57
CA PRO A 181 -26.76 4.19 -16.42
C PRO A 181 -27.37 2.86 -16.91
N ASP A 182 -26.58 2.06 -17.62
CA ASP A 182 -27.00 0.74 -18.10
C ASP A 182 -26.96 -0.29 -16.96
N LEU A 183 -28.04 -0.33 -16.18
CA LEU A 183 -28.18 -1.22 -15.03
C LEU A 183 -28.17 -2.70 -15.40
N SER A 184 -28.33 -3.06 -16.68
CA SER A 184 -28.23 -4.46 -17.13
C SER A 184 -26.82 -5.04 -16.93
N LEU A 185 -25.79 -4.17 -16.90
CA LEU A 185 -24.41 -4.54 -16.64
C LEU A 185 -24.11 -4.77 -15.15
N LEU A 186 -25.00 -4.35 -14.23
CA LEU A 186 -24.74 -4.44 -12.78
C LEU A 186 -24.47 -5.88 -12.31
N PRO A 187 -25.27 -6.91 -12.63
CA PRO A 187 -25.02 -8.27 -12.17
C PRO A 187 -23.68 -8.81 -12.68
N LEU A 188 -23.33 -8.49 -13.93
CA LEU A 188 -22.07 -8.91 -14.55
C LEU A 188 -20.86 -8.23 -13.86
N LEU A 189 -20.92 -6.92 -13.66
CA LEU A 189 -19.88 -6.16 -12.96
C LEU A 189 -19.75 -6.58 -11.50
N PHE A 190 -20.85 -6.93 -10.84
CA PHE A 190 -20.85 -7.45 -9.48
C PHE A 190 -20.10 -8.80 -9.41
N VAL A 191 -20.42 -9.74 -10.28
CA VAL A 191 -19.71 -11.04 -10.36
C VAL A 191 -18.23 -10.83 -10.69
N ASN A 192 -17.92 -9.97 -11.67
CA ASN A 192 -16.53 -9.62 -12.00
C ASN A 192 -15.77 -9.06 -10.79
N ASN A 193 -16.41 -8.19 -10.00
CA ASN A 193 -15.82 -7.63 -8.80
C ASN A 193 -15.58 -8.71 -7.72
N LEU A 194 -16.51 -9.64 -7.51
CA LEU A 194 -16.29 -10.76 -6.59
C LEU A 194 -15.11 -11.63 -7.02
N LEU A 195 -15.00 -11.93 -8.32
CA LEU A 195 -13.88 -12.69 -8.89
C LEU A 195 -12.55 -11.93 -8.76
N TYR A 196 -12.57 -10.62 -9.00
CA TYR A 196 -11.43 -9.74 -8.79
C TYR A 196 -10.94 -9.77 -7.33
N LEU A 197 -11.86 -9.61 -6.37
CA LEU A 197 -11.53 -9.65 -4.94
C LEU A 197 -11.03 -11.03 -4.51
N ALA A 198 -11.63 -12.11 -5.00
CA ALA A 198 -11.15 -13.47 -4.74
C ALA A 198 -9.74 -13.69 -5.30
N ALA A 199 -9.48 -13.23 -6.52
CA ALA A 199 -8.17 -13.32 -7.16
C ALA A 199 -7.11 -12.48 -6.43
N LEU A 200 -7.45 -11.27 -5.99
CA LEU A 200 -6.58 -10.42 -5.17
C LEU A 200 -6.30 -11.04 -3.81
N GLY A 201 -7.34 -11.56 -3.13
CA GLY A 201 -7.19 -12.23 -1.83
C GLY A 201 -6.27 -13.45 -1.93
N TRP A 202 -6.46 -14.26 -2.98
CA TRP A 202 -5.57 -15.38 -3.27
C TRP A 202 -4.13 -14.94 -3.53
N LEU A 203 -3.93 -13.92 -4.39
CA LEU A 203 -2.61 -13.37 -4.66
C LEU A 203 -1.97 -12.80 -3.39
N ALA A 204 -2.71 -12.07 -2.56
CA ALA A 204 -2.22 -11.54 -1.29
C ALA A 204 -1.74 -12.66 -0.35
N ILE A 205 -2.51 -13.75 -0.23
CA ILE A 205 -2.08 -14.94 0.51
C ILE A 205 -0.79 -15.51 -0.09
N LEU A 206 -0.66 -15.56 -1.42
CA LEU A 206 0.58 -15.98 -2.07
C LEU A 206 1.75 -15.06 -1.74
N LEU A 207 1.55 -13.75 -1.64
CA LEU A 207 2.63 -12.80 -1.35
C LEU A 207 3.04 -12.78 0.13
N MET A 208 2.12 -13.15 1.04
CA MET A 208 2.35 -13.14 2.49
C MET A 208 3.11 -14.36 3.04
N ARG A 209 2.89 -15.57 2.52
CA ARG A 209 3.59 -16.76 3.10
C ARG A 209 5.08 -16.75 2.78
N ASP A 210 5.82 -17.55 3.56
CA ASP A 210 7.27 -17.67 3.45
C ASP A 210 7.73 -18.29 2.12
N GLY A 211 8.96 -17.94 1.75
CA GLY A 211 9.64 -18.46 0.56
C GLY A 211 10.10 -19.90 0.72
N THR A 212 10.46 -20.50 -0.40
CA THR A 212 11.08 -21.84 -0.45
C THR A 212 12.47 -21.83 0.18
N ILE A 213 12.80 -22.88 0.93
CA ILE A 213 14.12 -23.06 1.55
C ILE A 213 15.07 -23.64 0.52
N GLY A 214 16.25 -23.03 0.39
CA GLY A 214 17.30 -23.45 -0.52
C GLY A 214 17.11 -22.89 -1.93
N PRO A 215 17.98 -23.29 -2.87
CA PRO A 215 17.86 -22.89 -4.27
C PRO A 215 16.57 -23.46 -4.89
N ASN A 216 15.96 -22.69 -5.78
CA ASN A 216 14.85 -23.14 -6.62
C ASN A 216 15.10 -22.77 -8.09
N ARG A 217 14.20 -23.15 -9.00
CA ARG A 217 14.33 -22.87 -10.45
C ARG A 217 14.49 -21.39 -10.84
N HIS A 218 14.20 -20.46 -9.93
CA HIS A 218 14.27 -19.02 -10.14
C HIS A 218 15.51 -18.37 -9.49
N GLY A 219 16.32 -19.14 -8.77
CA GLY A 219 17.60 -18.70 -8.22
C GLY A 219 17.88 -19.17 -6.78
N GLU A 220 19.01 -18.71 -6.26
CA GLU A 220 19.46 -18.96 -4.90
C GLU A 220 18.51 -18.39 -3.85
N ASP A 221 18.60 -18.92 -2.64
CA ASP A 221 17.78 -18.48 -1.53
C ASP A 221 18.16 -17.05 -1.10
N PRO A 222 17.24 -16.08 -1.17
CA PRO A 222 17.53 -14.70 -0.77
C PRO A 222 17.65 -14.55 0.76
N THR A 223 17.32 -15.58 1.54
CA THR A 223 17.50 -15.59 3.01
C THR A 223 18.61 -16.57 3.40
N PRO A 224 19.79 -16.11 3.82
CA PRO A 224 20.87 -17.01 4.23
C PRO A 224 20.47 -17.95 5.39
N ALA A 225 21.03 -19.16 5.40
CA ALA A 225 20.75 -20.17 6.43
C ALA A 225 21.04 -19.65 7.86
N GLU A 226 22.12 -18.87 8.01
CA GLU A 226 22.52 -18.24 9.27
C GLU A 226 21.48 -17.25 9.81
N VAL A 227 20.91 -16.42 8.93
CA VAL A 227 19.84 -15.46 9.29
C VAL A 227 18.60 -16.22 9.79
N ARG A 228 18.30 -17.35 9.16
CA ARG A 228 17.18 -18.20 9.54
C ARG A 228 17.41 -18.93 10.87
N GLN A 229 18.63 -19.39 11.12
CA GLN A 229 19.04 -19.95 12.40
C GLN A 229 18.92 -18.91 13.51
N ARG A 230 19.42 -17.68 13.30
CA ARG A 230 19.25 -16.58 14.27
C ARG A 230 17.81 -16.27 14.61
N ARG A 231 16.88 -16.34 13.64
CA ARG A 231 15.44 -16.14 13.88
C ARG A 231 14.79 -17.27 14.68
N ARG A 232 15.35 -18.47 14.63
CA ARG A 232 14.83 -19.64 15.37
C ARG A 232 15.42 -19.76 16.77
N SER A 233 16.58 -19.17 17.03
CA SER A 233 17.18 -19.17 18.36
C SER A 233 16.39 -18.25 19.32
N PRO A 234 16.06 -18.69 20.55
CA PRO A 234 15.48 -17.80 21.55
C PRO A 234 16.45 -16.65 21.87
N PRO A 235 15.94 -15.46 22.24
CA PRO A 235 16.79 -14.34 22.60
C PRO A 235 17.72 -14.77 23.74
N ARG A 236 19.03 -14.52 23.57
CA ARG A 236 20.01 -14.81 24.64
C ARG A 236 19.58 -14.06 25.90
N PRO A 237 19.57 -14.72 27.07
CA PRO A 237 19.32 -14.02 28.33
C PRO A 237 20.32 -12.86 28.43
N ARG A 238 19.81 -11.69 28.82
CA ARG A 238 20.65 -10.56 29.17
C ARG A 238 21.23 -10.87 30.54
N ASP A 239 22.52 -11.17 30.58
CA ASP A 239 23.30 -11.26 31.82
C ASP A 239 23.39 -9.88 32.50
#